data_AF-A0A8I1YB39-F1
#
_entry.id   AF-A0A8I1YB39-F1
#
_cell.length_a   1.000
_cell.length_b   1.000
_cell.length_c   1.000
_cell.angle_alpha   90.00
_cell.angle_beta   90.00
_cell.angle_gamma   90.00
#
_symmetry.space_group_name_H-M   'P 1'
#
loop_
_entity.id
_entity.type
_entity.pdbx_description
1 polymer ?
#
loop_
_entity_poly.entity_id
_entity_poly.type
_entity_poly.pdbx_seq_one_letter_code
_entity_poly.pdbx_strand_id
1 'polypeptide(L)'
;MQSKERMVAYGRADIGARALAKRRAYMKTRSRREVVTFKHSFQIRGIDHPLPAGRYEVITDEEMIEGLSFASYRRVATMMIVPAASHGARMEMFSIGPVDLADAQRIDASMPDE
;
A
#
# COMPACT_ATOMS: atom_id res chain seq x y z
N MET A 1 -14.56 -8.20 19.15
CA MET A 1 -15.35 -7.66 18.02
C MET A 1 -14.58 -6.47 17.48
N GLN A 2 -13.65 -6.73 16.55
CA GLN A 2 -12.61 -5.78 16.13
C GLN A 2 -13.06 -5.15 14.82
N SER A 3 -13.68 -3.99 14.92
CA SER A 3 -14.20 -3.26 13.77
C SER A 3 -13.03 -2.70 12.95
N LYS A 4 -13.03 -3.05 11.67
CA LYS A 4 -12.08 -2.65 10.62
C LYS A 4 -11.96 -1.14 10.54
N GLU A 5 -10.73 -0.66 10.71
CA GLU A 5 -10.39 0.75 10.53
C GLU A 5 -10.31 1.05 9.02
N ARG A 6 -11.43 1.51 8.47
CA ARG A 6 -11.47 2.21 7.18
C ARG A 6 -10.78 3.56 7.35
N MET A 7 -9.56 3.69 6.86
CA MET A 7 -8.90 4.99 6.75
C MET A 7 -9.08 5.51 5.32
N VAL A 8 -10.17 6.24 5.07
CA VAL A 8 -10.39 6.93 3.80
C VAL A 8 -10.10 8.42 3.98
N ALA A 9 -9.19 8.91 3.14
CA ALA A 9 -8.79 10.29 2.90
C ALA A 9 -7.97 10.97 4.01
N TYR A 10 -6.81 11.49 3.62
CA TYR A 10 -5.98 12.40 4.41
C TYR A 10 -6.72 13.74 4.58
N GLY A 11 -7.72 13.77 5.46
CA GLY A 11 -8.50 14.94 5.84
C GLY A 11 -8.05 15.48 7.19
N ARG A 12 -7.06 16.39 7.16
CA ARG A 12 -6.69 17.46 8.14
C ARG A 12 -6.74 17.25 9.67
N ALA A 13 -7.19 16.16 10.27
CA ALA A 13 -7.38 16.06 11.74
C ALA A 13 -6.49 15.02 12.47
N ASP A 14 -6.03 13.94 11.82
CA ASP A 14 -5.18 12.90 12.46
C ASP A 14 -3.66 13.17 12.37
N ILE A 15 -3.29 14.44 12.23
CA ILE A 15 -1.91 14.89 11.99
C ILE A 15 -1.08 14.84 13.30
N GLY A 16 -1.69 14.81 14.48
CA GLY A 16 -0.99 15.03 15.77
C GLY A 16 0.07 13.99 16.13
N ALA A 17 -0.25 12.69 16.09
CA ALA A 17 0.65 11.67 16.65
C ALA A 17 1.67 11.10 15.64
N ARG A 18 1.30 11.01 14.34
CA ARG A 18 2.16 10.44 13.27
C ARG A 18 2.96 11.48 12.49
N ALA A 19 2.59 12.76 12.50
CA ALA A 19 3.36 13.79 11.80
C ALA A 19 4.71 14.11 12.45
N LEU A 20 4.85 13.89 13.77
CA LEU A 20 6.13 14.04 14.47
C LEU A 20 7.17 13.00 14.04
N ALA A 21 6.75 11.77 13.69
CA ALA A 21 7.63 10.77 13.08
C ALA A 21 7.96 11.11 11.61
N LYS A 22 6.97 11.59 10.84
CA LYS A 22 7.13 11.99 9.43
C LYS A 22 8.12 13.14 9.19
N ARG A 23 8.23 14.09 10.12
CA ARG A 23 9.14 15.25 9.95
C ARG A 23 10.62 14.94 10.16
N ARG A 24 10.97 13.90 10.93
CA ARG A 24 12.38 13.45 11.09
C ARG A 24 12.80 12.42 10.05
N ALA A 25 11.84 11.66 9.50
CA ALA A 25 12.08 10.64 8.48
C ALA A 25 12.31 11.24 7.06
N TYR A 26 11.87 12.47 6.80
CA TYR A 26 11.90 13.09 5.47
C TYR A 26 13.30 13.24 4.83
N MET A 27 14.40 13.19 5.60
CA MET A 27 15.78 13.22 5.06
C MET A 27 16.42 11.83 4.85
N LYS A 28 15.81 10.73 5.34
CA LYS A 28 16.36 9.36 5.24
C LYS A 28 15.37 8.32 4.70
N THR A 29 14.19 8.78 4.29
CA THR A 29 13.14 7.93 3.71
C THR A 29 13.16 8.05 2.20
N ARG A 30 13.07 6.91 1.52
CA ARG A 30 12.86 6.81 0.08
C ARG A 30 11.49 6.20 -0.15
N SER A 31 10.71 6.79 -1.04
CA SER A 31 9.48 6.18 -1.55
C SER A 31 9.74 5.58 -2.93
N ARG A 32 9.40 4.31 -3.11
CA ARG A 32 9.42 3.62 -4.40
C ARG A 32 8.00 3.44 -4.90
N ARG A 33 7.77 3.69 -6.18
CA ARG A 33 6.50 3.44 -6.86
C ARG A 33 6.69 2.35 -7.90
N GLU A 34 5.77 1.41 -7.94
CA GLU A 34 5.73 0.35 -8.94
C GLU A 34 4.30 0.10 -9.38
N VAL A 35 4.13 -0.44 -10.59
CA VAL A 35 2.82 -0.82 -11.10
C VAL A 35 2.73 -2.33 -11.09
N VAL A 36 1.75 -2.85 -10.36
CA VAL A 36 1.43 -4.27 -10.32
C VAL A 36 0.19 -4.51 -11.18
N THR A 37 0.25 -5.52 -12.05
CA THR A 37 -0.89 -5.96 -12.87
C THR A 37 -1.46 -7.23 -12.27
N PHE A 38 -2.77 -7.23 -12.04
CA PHE A 38 -3.56 -8.42 -11.72
C PHE A 38 -4.41 -8.79 -12.93
N LYS A 39 -4.32 -10.04 -13.37
CA LYS A 39 -5.12 -10.54 -14.50
C LYS A 39 -6.54 -10.91 -14.12
N HIS A 40 -6.74 -11.26 -12.85
CA HIS A 40 -8.00 -11.69 -12.29
C HIS A 40 -8.43 -10.76 -11.16
N SER A 41 -9.72 -10.83 -10.80
CA SER A 41 -10.20 -10.14 -9.61
C SER A 41 -9.57 -10.77 -8.37
N PHE A 42 -9.14 -9.94 -7.42
CA PHE A 42 -8.39 -10.37 -6.25
C PHE A 42 -8.87 -9.68 -4.98
N GLN A 43 -8.52 -10.25 -3.82
CA GLN A 43 -8.80 -9.66 -2.52
C GLN A 43 -7.50 -9.57 -1.73
N ILE A 44 -7.29 -8.46 -1.04
CA ILE A 44 -6.11 -8.23 -0.21
C ILE A 44 -6.53 -7.72 1.16
N ARG A 45 -5.84 -8.16 2.22
CA ARG A 45 -6.11 -7.68 3.57
C ARG A 45 -5.85 -6.18 3.65
N GLY A 46 -6.76 -5.46 4.31
CA GLY A 46 -6.76 -3.99 4.36
C GLY A 46 -7.77 -3.35 3.41
N ILE A 47 -8.35 -4.12 2.48
CA ILE A 47 -9.43 -3.66 1.58
C ILE A 47 -10.65 -4.56 1.79
N ASP A 48 -11.81 -3.92 2.01
CA ASP A 48 -13.03 -4.61 2.44
C ASP A 48 -13.84 -5.26 1.30
N HIS A 49 -13.43 -5.01 0.06
CA HIS A 49 -14.12 -5.49 -1.13
C HIS A 49 -13.10 -6.09 -2.13
N PRO A 50 -13.54 -7.00 -3.01
CA PRO A 50 -12.69 -7.48 -4.09
C PRO A 50 -12.32 -6.32 -5.02
N LEU A 51 -11.10 -6.38 -5.55
CA LEU A 51 -10.58 -5.47 -6.55
C LEU A 51 -10.68 -6.11 -7.93
N PRO A 52 -11.11 -5.37 -8.97
CA PRO A 52 -11.15 -5.89 -10.32
C PRO A 52 -9.74 -6.19 -10.85
N ALA A 53 -9.65 -7.05 -11.86
CA ALA A 53 -8.43 -7.18 -12.66
C ALA A 53 -8.00 -5.81 -13.20
N GLY A 54 -6.69 -5.56 -13.23
CA GLY A 54 -6.17 -4.28 -13.68
C GLY A 54 -4.79 -3.93 -13.16
N ARG A 55 -4.41 -2.67 -13.41
CA ARG A 55 -3.11 -2.12 -13.02
C ARG A 55 -3.28 -1.25 -11.79
N TYR A 56 -2.49 -1.52 -10.77
CA TYR A 56 -2.52 -0.82 -9.48
C TYR A 56 -1.14 -0.23 -9.19
N GLU A 57 -1.11 1.03 -8.76
CA GLU A 57 0.12 1.67 -8.26
C GLU A 57 0.35 1.20 -6.82
N VAL A 58 1.52 0.64 -6.56
CA VAL A 58 1.99 0.27 -5.24
C VAL A 58 3.12 1.22 -4.85
N ILE A 59 2.99 1.81 -3.67
CA ILE A 59 3.99 2.69 -3.08
C ILE A 59 4.62 1.96 -1.90
N THR A 60 5.93 1.91 -1.87
CA THR A 60 6.70 1.35 -0.76
C THR A 60 7.57 2.44 -0.17
N ASP A 61 7.37 2.75 1.11
CA ASP A 61 8.26 3.63 1.86
C ASP A 61 9.34 2.79 2.55
N GLU A 62 10.58 3.24 2.40
CA GLU A 62 11.77 2.60 2.93
C GLU A 62 12.61 3.61 3.74
N GLU A 63 13.09 3.20 4.90
CA GLU A 63 14.02 4.00 5.72
C GLU A 63 15.44 3.44 5.61
N MET A 64 16.43 4.32 5.47
CA MET A 64 17.83 3.92 5.55
C MET A 64 18.17 3.39 6.95
N ILE A 65 18.82 2.23 7.01
CA ILE A 65 19.36 1.65 8.22
C ILE A 65 20.74 2.27 8.47
N GLU A 66 20.88 2.97 9.60
CA GLU A 66 22.14 3.61 10.00
C GLU A 66 23.09 2.62 10.68
N GLY A 67 24.38 2.96 10.72
CA GLY A 67 25.39 2.17 11.43
C GLY A 67 25.90 0.94 10.67
N LEU A 68 25.54 0.80 9.39
CA LEU A 68 26.07 -0.22 8.50
C LEU A 68 27.18 0.37 7.62
N SER A 69 28.16 -0.45 7.24
CA SER A 69 29.26 -0.05 6.34
C SER A 69 28.81 0.24 4.90
N PHE A 70 27.53 0.05 4.58
CA PHE A 70 26.93 0.26 3.28
C PHE A 70 25.47 0.73 3.42
N ALA A 71 24.95 1.39 2.37
CA ALA A 71 23.56 1.83 2.35
C ALA A 71 22.61 0.63 2.30
N SER A 72 21.80 0.46 3.35
CA SER A 72 20.71 -0.52 3.43
C SER A 72 19.41 0.17 3.78
N TYR A 73 18.30 -0.40 3.32
CA TYR A 73 16.97 0.16 3.52
C TYR A 73 16.05 -0.90 4.12
N ARG A 74 15.25 -0.51 5.11
CA ARG A 74 14.14 -1.33 5.63
C ARG A 74 12.83 -0.76 5.13
N ARG A 75 11.94 -1.65 4.69
CA ARG A 75 10.57 -1.28 4.36
C ARG A 75 9.81 -0.88 5.63
N VAL A 76 9.12 0.25 5.59
CA VAL A 76 8.31 0.75 6.72
C VAL A 76 6.83 0.88 6.40
N ALA A 77 6.46 0.96 5.12
CA ALA A 77 5.07 0.92 4.69
C ALA A 77 4.92 0.40 3.25
N THR A 78 3.78 -0.22 2.97
CA THR A 78 3.31 -0.51 1.61
C THR A 78 1.89 0.00 1.47
N MET A 79 1.64 0.75 0.40
CA MET A 79 0.35 1.32 0.07
C MET A 79 -0.04 0.94 -1.35
N MET A 80 -1.34 0.83 -1.61
CA MET A 80 -1.89 0.59 -2.94
C MET A 80 -2.89 1.69 -3.28
N ILE A 81 -2.80 2.23 -4.50
CA ILE A 81 -3.77 3.15 -5.06
C ILE A 81 -4.83 2.35 -5.81
N VAL A 82 -6.08 2.55 -5.41
CA VAL A 82 -7.23 1.78 -5.85
C VAL A 82 -8.33 2.74 -6.32
N PRO A 83 -9.02 2.47 -7.43
CA PRO A 83 -10.22 3.22 -7.82
C PRO A 83 -11.29 3.11 -6.74
N ALA A 84 -11.88 4.23 -6.33
CA ALA A 84 -12.99 4.23 -5.38
C ALA A 84 -14.17 3.42 -5.94
N ALA A 85 -14.85 2.66 -5.08
CA ALA A 85 -16.00 1.85 -5.48
C ALA A 85 -17.23 2.69 -5.90
N SER A 86 -17.26 3.98 -5.54
CA SER A 86 -18.36 4.89 -5.89
C SER A 86 -18.12 5.55 -7.25
N HIS A 87 -19.20 5.80 -8.01
CA HIS A 87 -19.19 6.43 -9.33
C HIS A 87 -18.53 7.82 -9.28
N GLY A 88 -17.23 7.86 -9.59
CA GLY A 88 -16.41 9.05 -9.67
C GLY A 88 -14.95 8.66 -9.86
N ALA A 89 -14.18 9.47 -10.57
CA ALA A 89 -12.74 9.25 -10.81
C ALA A 89 -11.88 9.49 -9.55
N ARG A 90 -12.34 9.03 -8.39
CA ARG A 90 -11.65 9.17 -7.11
C ARG A 90 -10.73 7.97 -6.93
N MET A 91 -9.50 8.22 -6.51
CA MET A 91 -8.54 7.19 -6.13
C MET A 91 -8.41 7.18 -4.61
N GLU A 92 -8.42 6.00 -4.04
CA GLU A 92 -8.21 5.74 -2.62
C GLU A 92 -6.85 5.09 -2.41
N MET A 93 -6.21 5.38 -1.28
CA MET A 93 -4.92 4.79 -0.92
C MET A 93 -5.09 3.94 0.32
N PHE A 94 -4.81 2.65 0.18
CA PHE A 94 -4.91 1.67 1.26
C PHE A 94 -3.53 1.25 1.73
N SER A 95 -3.33 1.17 3.05
CA SER A 95 -2.16 0.48 3.60
C SER A 95 -2.41 -1.02 3.52
N ILE A 96 -1.45 -1.74 2.94
CA ILE A 96 -1.53 -3.19 2.74
C ILE A 96 -0.29 -3.88 3.31
N GLY A 97 -0.41 -5.15 3.65
CA GLY A 97 0.72 -5.97 4.04
C GLY A 97 1.58 -6.35 2.82
N PRO A 98 2.92 -6.34 2.93
CA PRO A 98 3.78 -6.76 1.83
C PRO A 98 3.65 -8.27 1.54
N VAL A 99 3.35 -9.07 2.56
CA VAL A 99 3.07 -10.51 2.41
C VAL A 99 1.72 -10.72 1.72
N ASP A 100 0.69 -9.99 2.14
CA ASP A 100 -0.64 -10.08 1.53
C ASP A 100 -0.60 -9.70 0.03
N LEU A 101 0.24 -8.72 -0.34
CA LEU A 101 0.47 -8.36 -1.74
C LEU A 101 1.12 -9.50 -2.53
N ALA A 102 2.17 -10.12 -1.97
CA ALA A 102 2.86 -11.23 -2.60
C ALA A 102 1.96 -12.46 -2.76
N ASP A 103 1.13 -12.75 -1.75
CA ASP A 103 0.14 -13.83 -1.81
C ASP A 103 -0.91 -13.56 -2.89
N ALA A 104 -1.44 -12.34 -2.98
CA ALA A 104 -2.38 -11.96 -4.02
C ALA A 104 -1.78 -12.12 -5.43
N GLN A 105 -0.52 -11.71 -5.63
CA GLN A 105 0.19 -11.91 -6.90
C GLN A 105 0.41 -13.39 -7.22
N ARG A 106 0.74 -14.21 -6.21
CA ARG A 106 0.92 -15.65 -6.38
C ARG A 106 -0.38 -16.34 -6.79
N ILE A 107 -1.49 -15.95 -6.16
CA ILE A 107 -2.83 -16.47 -6.49
C ILE A 107 -3.19 -16.08 -7.92
N ASP A 108 -3.05 -14.81 -8.29
CA ASP A 108 -3.33 -14.32 -9.65
C ASP A 108 -2.52 -15.06 -10.72
N ALA A 109 -1.22 -15.28 -10.48
CA ALA A 109 -0.35 -16.00 -11.40
C ALA A 109 -0.67 -17.49 -11.52
N SER A 110 -1.39 -18.06 -10.56
CA SER A 110 -1.81 -19.48 -10.58
C SER A 110 -3.17 -19.71 -11.23
N MET A 111 -3.94 -18.64 -11.48
CA MET A 111 -5.23 -18.73 -12.15
C MET A 111 -5.00 -18.86 -13.67
N PRO A 112 -5.70 -19.79 -14.33
CA PRO A 112 -5.64 -19.91 -15.78
C PRO A 112 -6.23 -18.65 -16.42
N ASP A 113 -5.57 -18.16 -17.48
CA ASP A 113 -6.17 -17.13 -18.36
C ASP A 113 -7.46 -17.74 -18.96
N GLU A 114 -8.64 -17.21 -18.57
CA GLU A 114 -9.95 -17.59 -19.13
C GLU A 114 -10.17 -17.02 -20.54
#